data_AF-A0A0A9YNU8-F1
#
_entry.id   AF-A0A0A9YNU8-F1
#
_cell.length_a   1.000
_cell.length_b   1.000
_cell.length_c   1.000
_cell.angle_alpha   90.00
_cell.angle_beta   90.00
_cell.angle_gamma   90.00
#
_symmetry.space_group_name_H-M   'P 1'
#
loop_
_entity.id
_entity.type
_entity.pdbx_description
1 polymer ?
#
loop_
_entity_poly.entity_id
_entity_poly.type
_entity_poly.pdbx_seq_one_letter_code
_entity_poly.pdbx_strand_id
1 'polypeptide(L)'
;MMSGFEFGSICLFLLLPVLYEHSNTFRYYFKFFVYYGYIMVTSVVVLPIMLWNPRSVENLILASKLCRHISTLLRLRWELRGGEYLNKQQSFVIVANHQSSIDILDFWLCLLPFWMVLQNQNSYLNVKIWVFPEGTRKNTGEIHAFKKGAFHAAISAQLPILPVVFTRFYFLQSEKCIFNPGKIVITVLPPIKTCGLNVENLAQLMTTTHTTMTQTFNNTSKELLKELKTERSYE
;
A
#
# COMPACT_ATOMS: atom_id res chain seq x y z
N MET A 1 12.62 36.63 33.26
CA MET A 1 11.42 36.86 32.44
C MET A 1 11.53 35.98 31.21
N MET A 2 10.48 35.22 30.89
CA MET A 2 10.46 34.40 29.68
C MET A 2 10.42 35.31 28.45
N SER A 3 11.24 35.04 27.44
CA SER A 3 11.26 35.82 26.21
C SER A 3 9.95 35.66 25.45
N GLY A 4 9.59 36.65 24.61
CA GLY A 4 8.40 36.56 23.76
C GLY A 4 8.42 35.34 22.82
N PHE A 5 9.61 34.90 22.40
CA PHE A 5 9.81 33.70 21.59
C PHE A 5 9.49 32.41 22.36
N GLU A 6 9.96 32.29 23.59
CA GLU A 6 9.67 31.14 24.46
C GLU A 6 8.18 31.06 24.80
N PHE A 7 7.55 32.21 25.12
CA PHE A 7 6.12 32.27 25.35
C PHE A 7 5.31 31.85 24.13
N GLY A 8 5.65 32.38 22.95
CA GLY A 8 5.01 31.99 21.69
C GLY A 8 5.16 30.50 21.38
N SER A 9 6.34 29.94 21.64
CA SER A 9 6.61 28.51 21.43
C SER A 9 5.75 27.64 22.36
N ILE A 10 5.66 27.97 23.65
CA ILE A 10 4.82 27.24 24.61
C ILE A 10 3.34 27.29 24.21
N CYS A 11 2.84 28.48 23.85
CA CYS A 11 1.46 28.63 23.38
C CYS A 11 1.19 27.76 22.14
N LEU A 12 2.13 27.70 21.19
CA LEU A 12 2.02 26.83 20.02
C LEU A 12 2.01 25.34 20.43
N PHE A 13 2.92 24.91 21.31
CA PHE A 13 2.96 23.52 21.79
C PHE A 13 1.68 23.09 22.50
N LEU A 14 1.04 23.98 23.25
CA LEU A 14 -0.25 23.70 23.92
C LEU A 14 -1.44 23.74 22.95
N LEU A 15 -1.38 24.56 21.90
CA LEU A 15 -2.43 24.67 20.90
C LEU A 15 -2.49 23.46 19.95
N LEU A 16 -1.34 22.88 19.61
CA LEU A 16 -1.25 21.79 18.63
C LEU A 16 -2.10 20.55 19.01
N PRO A 17 -2.05 20.01 20.25
CA PRO A 17 -2.93 18.92 20.67
C PRO A 17 -4.41 19.28 20.57
N VAL A 18 -4.79 20.49 20.97
CA VAL A 18 -6.18 20.97 20.91
C VAL A 18 -6.69 20.99 19.47
N LEU A 19 -5.89 21.55 18.54
CA LEU A 19 -6.20 21.55 17.12
C LEU A 19 -6.29 20.12 16.55
N TYR A 20 -5.39 19.23 16.98
CA TYR A 20 -5.39 17.84 16.54
C TYR A 20 -6.62 17.06 17.01
N GLU A 21 -7.13 17.32 18.20
CA GLU A 21 -8.33 16.65 18.74
C GLU A 21 -9.62 17.23 18.18
N HIS A 22 -9.72 18.55 18.00
CA HIS A 22 -10.99 19.21 17.68
C HIS A 22 -11.17 19.53 16.20
N SER A 23 -10.10 19.58 15.40
CA SER A 23 -10.17 19.89 13.96
C SER A 23 -9.79 18.69 13.10
N ASN A 24 -10.79 18.11 12.43
CA ASN A 24 -10.56 17.05 11.44
C ASN A 24 -9.59 17.49 10.34
N THR A 25 -9.77 18.72 9.84
CA THR A 25 -8.92 19.31 8.81
C THR A 25 -7.47 19.42 9.26
N PHE A 26 -7.23 19.97 10.46
CA PHE A 26 -5.87 20.07 10.99
C PHE A 26 -5.25 18.69 11.16
N ARG A 27 -5.96 17.76 11.81
CA ARG A 27 -5.51 16.38 12.01
C ARG A 27 -5.16 15.68 10.69
N TYR A 28 -5.96 15.86 9.66
CA TYR A 28 -5.73 15.29 8.33
C TYR A 28 -4.43 15.79 7.70
N TYR A 29 -4.26 17.11 7.60
CA TYR A 29 -3.05 17.69 7.04
C TYR A 29 -1.82 17.42 7.90
N PHE A 30 -1.97 17.46 9.23
CA PHE A 30 -0.90 17.12 10.16
C PHE A 30 -0.42 15.67 9.98
N LYS A 31 -1.33 14.71 9.86
CA LYS A 31 -0.96 13.31 9.58
C LYS A 31 -0.23 13.17 8.24
N PHE A 32 -0.67 13.85 7.19
CA PHE A 32 0.05 13.84 5.91
C PHE A 32 1.40 14.53 5.99
N PHE A 33 1.51 15.63 6.74
CA PHE A 33 2.78 16.31 6.99
C PHE A 33 3.77 15.38 7.68
N VAL A 34 3.35 14.72 8.76
CA VAL A 34 4.15 13.71 9.47
C VAL A 34 4.53 12.56 8.53
N TYR A 35 3.58 12.06 7.75
CA TYR A 35 3.79 10.97 6.79
C TYR A 35 4.84 11.32 5.74
N TYR A 36 4.67 12.43 5.01
CA TYR A 36 5.61 12.83 3.96
C TYR A 36 6.96 13.25 4.53
N GLY A 37 6.97 13.94 5.68
CA GLY A 37 8.21 14.28 6.39
C GLY A 37 8.99 13.03 6.77
N TYR A 38 8.31 12.01 7.31
CA TYR A 38 8.93 10.74 7.65
C TYR A 38 9.49 10.01 6.42
N ILE A 39 8.71 9.91 5.33
CA ILE A 39 9.17 9.27 4.08
C ILE A 39 10.37 10.03 3.49
N MET A 40 10.38 11.37 3.55
CA MET A 40 11.49 12.18 3.07
C MET A 40 12.76 11.95 3.90
N VAL A 41 12.67 12.03 5.23
CA VAL A 41 13.81 11.81 6.13
C VAL A 41 14.36 10.39 5.96
N THR A 42 13.48 9.38 5.96
CA THR A 42 13.91 7.99 5.76
C THR A 42 14.55 7.78 4.39
N SER A 43 14.04 8.41 3.33
CA SER A 43 14.64 8.33 1.99
C SER A 43 16.05 8.94 1.96
N VAL A 44 16.27 10.09 2.62
CA VAL A 44 17.61 10.71 2.71
C VAL A 44 18.61 9.82 3.45
N VAL A 45 18.17 9.06 4.45
CA VAL A 45 19.03 8.15 5.22
C VAL A 45 19.26 6.81 4.51
N VAL A 46 18.20 6.25 3.93
CA VAL A 46 18.22 4.91 3.32
C VAL A 46 18.89 4.94 1.94
N LEU A 47 18.72 6.01 1.16
CA LEU A 47 19.27 6.09 -0.19
C LEU A 47 20.81 5.93 -0.22
N PRO A 48 21.61 6.60 0.63
CA PRO A 48 23.04 6.35 0.70
C PRO A 48 23.40 4.90 1.04
N ILE A 49 22.66 4.27 1.97
CA ILE A 49 22.86 2.86 2.35
C ILE A 49 22.58 1.95 1.14
N MET A 50 21.48 2.20 0.43
CA MET A 50 21.11 1.44 -0.77
C MET A 50 22.10 1.62 -1.91
N LEU A 51 22.66 2.82 -2.07
CA LEU A 51 23.69 3.11 -3.07
C LEU A 51 25.04 2.47 -2.71
N TRP A 52 25.35 2.35 -1.41
CA TRP A 52 26.56 1.70 -0.92
C TRP A 52 26.52 0.17 -1.10
N ASN A 53 25.35 -0.45 -0.93
CA ASN A 53 25.13 -1.87 -1.17
C ASN A 53 23.98 -2.12 -2.16
N PRO A 54 24.17 -1.81 -3.45
CA PRO A 54 23.10 -1.89 -4.43
C PRO A 54 22.66 -3.35 -4.63
N ARG A 55 21.36 -3.54 -4.92
CA ARG A 55 20.74 -4.85 -5.17
C ARG A 55 20.75 -5.81 -3.97
N SER A 56 21.10 -5.35 -2.77
CA SER A 56 20.94 -6.14 -1.54
C SER A 56 19.47 -6.24 -1.14
N VAL A 57 19.06 -7.44 -0.71
CA VAL A 57 17.74 -7.72 -0.16
C VAL A 57 17.54 -7.09 1.22
N GLU A 58 18.63 -6.79 1.94
CA GLU A 58 18.62 -6.14 3.24
C GLU A 58 18.04 -4.73 3.17
N ASN A 59 18.29 -4.04 2.05
CA ASN A 59 17.74 -2.72 1.77
C ASN A 59 16.21 -2.72 1.75
N LEU A 60 15.60 -3.79 1.21
CA LEU A 60 14.15 -3.92 1.16
C LEU A 60 13.58 -4.13 2.58
N ILE A 61 14.27 -4.90 3.43
CA ILE A 61 13.83 -5.11 4.82
C ILE A 61 13.90 -3.82 5.61
N LEU A 62 14.98 -3.05 5.44
CA LEU A 62 15.14 -1.77 6.11
C LEU A 62 13.98 -0.85 5.74
N ALA A 63 13.67 -0.73 4.45
CA ALA A 63 12.52 0.03 3.96
C ALA A 63 11.21 -0.48 4.59
N SER A 64 10.96 -1.79 4.58
CA SER A 64 9.73 -2.35 5.16
C SER A 64 9.62 -2.17 6.69
N LYS A 65 10.73 -2.25 7.43
CA LYS A 65 10.75 -1.94 8.88
C LYS A 65 10.37 -0.48 9.13
N LEU A 66 10.93 0.44 8.34
CA LEU A 66 10.61 1.87 8.42
C LEU A 66 9.15 2.14 8.05
N CYS A 67 8.60 1.45 7.05
CA CYS A 67 7.18 1.52 6.68
C CYS A 67 6.27 1.03 7.81
N ARG A 68 6.63 -0.06 8.49
CA ARG A 68 5.86 -0.55 9.64
C ARG A 68 5.81 0.47 10.78
N HIS A 69 6.90 1.18 11.04
CA HIS A 69 6.95 2.21 12.07
C HIS A 69 6.01 3.40 11.77
N ILE A 70 6.05 3.95 10.55
CA ILE A 70 5.13 5.04 10.18
C ILE A 70 3.67 4.59 10.15
N SER A 71 3.41 3.34 9.77
CA SER A 71 2.07 2.76 9.86
C SER A 71 1.54 2.75 11.29
N THR A 72 2.37 2.39 12.28
CA THR A 72 2.00 2.46 13.70
C THR A 72 1.73 3.89 14.15
N LEU A 73 2.55 4.85 13.72
CA LEU A 73 2.37 6.28 14.03
C LEU A 73 1.04 6.82 13.46
N LEU A 74 0.65 6.38 12.26
CA LEU A 74 -0.63 6.72 11.63
C LEU A 74 -1.82 5.93 12.19
N ARG A 75 -1.56 4.98 13.09
CA ARG A 75 -2.54 4.02 13.67
C ARG A 75 -3.22 3.15 12.61
N LEU A 76 -2.42 2.66 11.66
CA LEU A 76 -2.83 1.73 10.62
C LEU A 76 -2.45 0.29 11.00
N ARG A 77 -3.45 -0.58 11.04
CA ARG A 77 -3.32 -2.03 11.25
C ARG A 77 -3.33 -2.74 9.90
N TRP A 78 -2.62 -3.86 9.81
CA TRP A 78 -2.41 -4.57 8.55
C TRP A 78 -2.70 -6.06 8.70
N GLU A 79 -3.30 -6.64 7.67
CA GLU A 79 -3.51 -8.08 7.56
C GLU A 79 -3.14 -8.50 6.14
N LEU A 80 -2.26 -9.50 6.02
CA LEU A 80 -1.91 -10.08 4.73
C LEU A 80 -2.62 -11.43 4.56
N ARG A 81 -3.33 -11.59 3.45
CA ARG A 81 -3.98 -12.83 3.00
C ARG A 81 -3.34 -13.29 1.69
N GLY A 82 -3.19 -14.61 1.50
CA GLY A 82 -2.66 -15.17 0.26
C GLY A 82 -1.15 -15.00 0.06
N GLY A 83 -0.39 -14.73 1.12
CA GLY A 83 1.06 -14.50 1.05
C GLY A 83 1.84 -15.68 0.45
N GLU A 84 1.29 -16.88 0.46
CA GLU A 84 1.86 -18.08 -0.16
C GLU A 84 2.06 -17.95 -1.68
N TYR A 85 1.24 -17.15 -2.38
CA TYR A 85 1.41 -16.92 -3.82
C TYR A 85 2.63 -16.09 -4.15
N LEU A 86 3.14 -15.30 -3.19
CA LEU A 86 4.36 -14.50 -3.35
C LEU A 86 5.64 -15.34 -3.21
N ASN A 87 5.55 -16.49 -2.54
CA ASN A 87 6.67 -17.39 -2.22
C ASN A 87 7.00 -18.39 -3.35
N LYS A 88 6.38 -18.25 -4.52
CA LYS A 88 6.73 -19.08 -5.67
C LYS A 88 8.03 -18.58 -6.30
N GLN A 89 8.92 -19.50 -6.66
CA GLN A 89 10.11 -19.24 -7.49
C GLN A 89 9.71 -18.96 -8.94
N GLN A 90 8.95 -17.88 -9.14
CA GLN A 90 8.40 -17.49 -10.42
C GLN A 90 8.38 -15.96 -10.51
N SER A 91 8.57 -15.45 -11.72
CA SER A 91 8.45 -14.03 -12.06
C SER A 91 6.98 -13.68 -12.33
N PHE A 92 6.54 -12.50 -11.90
CA PHE A 92 5.13 -12.07 -11.99
C PHE A 92 5.04 -10.60 -12.42
N VAL A 93 3.97 -10.26 -13.13
CA VAL A 93 3.50 -8.87 -13.21
C VAL A 93 2.43 -8.69 -12.14
N ILE A 94 2.78 -7.99 -11.06
CA ILE A 94 1.88 -7.70 -9.95
C ILE A 94 0.98 -6.54 -10.34
N VAL A 95 -0.32 -6.76 -10.24
CA VAL A 95 -1.35 -5.78 -10.54
C VAL A 95 -2.12 -5.46 -9.28
N ALA A 96 -2.12 -4.19 -8.86
CA ALA A 96 -2.82 -3.75 -7.65
C ALA A 96 -3.73 -2.55 -7.87
N ASN A 97 -4.79 -2.42 -7.07
CA ASN A 97 -5.64 -1.23 -7.08
C ASN A 97 -4.96 -0.04 -6.37
N HIS A 98 -5.33 1.19 -6.73
CA HIS A 98 -4.63 2.41 -6.31
C HIS A 98 -5.58 3.48 -5.74
N GLN A 99 -5.57 3.66 -4.42
CA GLN A 99 -6.50 4.53 -3.70
C GLN A 99 -5.87 5.82 -3.17
N SER A 100 -4.61 5.79 -2.70
CA SER A 100 -3.95 6.97 -2.12
C SER A 100 -2.42 6.87 -2.12
N SER A 101 -1.72 7.89 -1.62
CA SER A 101 -0.27 7.78 -1.39
C SER A 101 0.09 6.77 -0.29
N ILE A 102 -0.86 6.32 0.54
CA ILE A 102 -0.64 5.30 1.57
C ILE A 102 -0.36 3.93 0.95
N ASP A 103 -0.81 3.67 -0.29
CA ASP A 103 -0.59 2.39 -1.00
C ASP A 103 0.90 1.99 -1.11
N ILE A 104 1.82 2.96 -1.00
CA ILE A 104 3.26 2.67 -0.95
C ILE A 104 3.65 1.89 0.32
N LEU A 105 2.97 2.13 1.44
CA LEU A 105 3.17 1.34 2.67
C LEU A 105 2.69 -0.08 2.44
N ASP A 106 1.54 -0.26 1.80
CA ASP A 106 0.99 -1.57 1.43
C ASP A 106 1.97 -2.35 0.55
N PHE A 107 2.58 -1.69 -0.44
CA PHE A 107 3.64 -2.25 -1.27
C PHE A 107 4.80 -2.80 -0.42
N TRP A 108 5.39 -1.96 0.43
CA TRP A 108 6.54 -2.37 1.25
C TRP A 108 6.19 -3.43 2.30
N LEU A 109 4.97 -3.42 2.84
CA LEU A 109 4.50 -4.39 3.83
C LEU A 109 4.10 -5.73 3.20
N CYS A 110 3.52 -5.73 2.00
CA CYS A 110 3.29 -6.92 1.19
C CYS A 110 4.62 -7.63 0.85
N LEU A 111 5.71 -6.86 0.71
CA LEU A 111 7.06 -7.38 0.51
C LEU A 111 7.77 -7.81 1.81
N LEU A 112 7.18 -7.69 3.00
CA LEU A 112 7.79 -8.21 4.24
C LEU A 112 7.95 -9.74 4.26
N PRO A 113 6.90 -10.55 3.99
CA PRO A 113 7.05 -12.01 3.93
C PRO A 113 7.93 -12.50 2.78
N PHE A 114 8.22 -11.62 1.81
CA PHE A 114 9.16 -11.86 0.70
C PHE A 114 10.59 -12.18 1.19
N TRP A 115 10.93 -11.75 2.41
CA TRP A 115 12.21 -11.98 3.08
C TRP A 115 12.58 -13.47 3.20
N MET A 116 11.64 -14.35 3.53
CA MET A 116 11.94 -15.78 3.73
C MET A 116 12.32 -16.52 2.44
N VAL A 117 12.00 -15.91 1.29
CA VAL A 117 12.12 -16.52 -0.04
C VAL A 117 13.40 -16.06 -0.73
N LEU A 118 13.76 -14.79 -0.53
CA LEU A 118 14.93 -14.19 -1.17
C LEU A 118 16.26 -14.61 -0.54
N GLN A 119 16.26 -15.11 0.69
CA GLN A 119 17.49 -15.53 1.38
C GLN A 119 18.08 -16.85 0.85
N ASN A 120 17.29 -17.68 0.17
CA ASN A 120 17.63 -19.08 -0.06
C ASN A 120 18.02 -19.41 -1.50
N GLN A 121 18.31 -18.42 -2.34
CA GLN A 121 18.56 -18.63 -3.77
C GLN A 121 19.79 -17.86 -4.26
N ASN A 122 20.89 -18.58 -4.47
CA ASN A 122 21.82 -18.27 -5.56
C ASN A 122 21.03 -18.39 -6.88
N SER A 123 21.18 -17.41 -7.77
CA SER A 123 20.77 -17.41 -9.20
C SER A 123 19.51 -16.59 -9.55
N TYR A 124 19.76 -15.47 -10.25
CA TYR A 124 18.89 -14.67 -11.13
C TYR A 124 17.60 -14.06 -10.55
N LEU A 125 17.51 -12.72 -10.60
CA LEU A 125 16.34 -11.93 -10.20
C LEU A 125 15.06 -12.46 -10.86
N ASN A 126 14.18 -13.08 -10.08
CA ASN A 126 12.78 -13.24 -10.48
C ASN A 126 12.17 -11.83 -10.58
N VAL A 127 11.95 -11.36 -11.80
CA VAL A 127 11.42 -10.03 -12.07
C VAL A 127 9.97 -9.98 -11.58
N LYS A 128 9.74 -9.20 -10.52
CA LYS A 128 8.40 -8.90 -10.01
C LYS A 128 8.14 -7.41 -10.22
N ILE A 129 7.38 -7.08 -11.26
CA ILE A 129 7.05 -5.69 -11.60
C ILE A 129 5.72 -5.35 -10.93
N TRP A 130 5.69 -4.29 -10.13
CA TRP A 130 4.46 -3.80 -9.54
C TRP A 130 3.85 -2.71 -10.41
N VAL A 131 2.58 -2.87 -10.77
CA VAL A 131 1.85 -1.92 -11.61
C VAL A 131 0.47 -1.63 -11.01
N PHE A 132 0.12 -0.35 -10.99
CA PHE A 132 -1.23 0.13 -10.71
C PHE A 132 -1.94 0.42 -12.05
N PRO A 133 -2.71 -0.52 -12.63
CA PRO A 133 -3.26 -0.37 -13.96
C PRO A 133 -4.34 0.73 -14.04
N GLU A 134 -4.91 1.18 -12.93
CA GLU A 134 -5.84 2.33 -12.91
C GLU A 134 -5.13 3.64 -13.34
N GLY A 135 -3.82 3.74 -13.09
CA GLY A 135 -2.98 4.86 -13.49
C GLY A 135 -3.26 6.19 -12.80
N THR A 136 -4.23 6.25 -11.88
CA THR A 136 -4.51 7.40 -11.00
C THR A 136 -4.94 6.89 -9.62
N ARG A 137 -4.79 7.71 -8.58
CA ARG A 137 -5.23 7.39 -7.22
C ARG A 137 -6.65 7.86 -7.01
N LYS A 138 -7.57 6.96 -6.68
CA LYS A 138 -8.96 7.31 -6.40
C LYS A 138 -9.52 6.43 -5.29
N ASN A 139 -9.99 7.06 -4.22
CA ASN A 139 -10.69 6.37 -3.12
C ASN A 139 -12.20 6.62 -3.20
N THR A 140 -12.80 6.21 -4.32
CA THR A 140 -14.25 6.30 -4.56
C THR A 140 -15.01 5.14 -3.92
N GLY A 141 -14.31 4.04 -3.64
CA GLY A 141 -14.91 2.81 -3.15
C GLY A 141 -15.20 1.75 -4.20
N GLU A 142 -14.62 1.91 -5.38
CA GLU A 142 -14.70 0.96 -6.48
C GLU A 142 -13.33 0.87 -7.14
N ILE A 143 -13.05 -0.25 -7.82
CA ILE A 143 -11.84 -0.38 -8.64
C ILE A 143 -12.14 0.18 -10.03
N HIS A 144 -11.36 1.17 -10.48
CA HIS A 144 -11.59 1.81 -11.77
C HIS A 144 -11.07 0.97 -12.95
N ALA A 145 -11.37 1.45 -14.16
CA ALA A 145 -10.96 0.80 -15.39
C ALA A 145 -9.43 0.68 -15.49
N PHE A 146 -8.98 -0.48 -15.94
CA PHE A 146 -7.57 -0.79 -16.10
C PHE A 146 -7.03 -0.32 -17.45
N LYS A 147 -5.80 0.20 -17.44
CA LYS A 147 -4.99 0.46 -18.63
C LYS A 147 -4.34 -0.83 -19.11
N LYS A 148 -4.18 -0.95 -20.43
CA LYS A 148 -3.70 -2.17 -21.11
C LYS A 148 -2.21 -2.48 -20.91
N GLY A 149 -1.39 -1.48 -20.55
CA GLY A 149 0.08 -1.58 -20.60
C GLY A 149 0.67 -2.72 -19.76
N ALA A 150 0.20 -2.90 -18.52
CA ALA A 150 0.69 -3.98 -17.64
C ALA A 150 0.40 -5.37 -18.23
N PHE A 151 -0.78 -5.53 -18.82
CA PHE A 151 -1.26 -6.79 -19.39
C PHE A 151 -0.56 -7.11 -20.72
N HIS A 152 -0.28 -6.09 -21.53
CA HIS A 152 0.58 -6.25 -22.70
C HIS A 152 1.97 -6.74 -22.30
N ALA A 153 2.61 -6.11 -21.32
CA ALA A 153 3.93 -6.52 -20.85
C ALA A 153 3.92 -7.97 -20.31
N ALA A 154 2.88 -8.34 -19.57
CA ALA A 154 2.70 -9.70 -19.05
C ALA A 154 2.56 -10.76 -20.16
N ILE A 155 1.75 -10.48 -21.19
CA ILE A 155 1.59 -11.37 -22.34
C ILE A 155 2.89 -11.45 -23.15
N SER A 156 3.52 -10.31 -23.46
CA SER A 156 4.78 -10.30 -24.23
C SER A 156 5.91 -11.05 -23.54
N ALA A 157 5.99 -10.95 -22.21
CA ALA A 157 6.99 -11.65 -21.42
C ALA A 157 6.55 -13.08 -21.00
N GLN A 158 5.32 -13.49 -21.35
CA GLN A 158 4.70 -14.74 -20.91
C GLN A 158 4.77 -14.93 -19.38
N LEU A 159 4.65 -13.82 -18.65
CA LEU A 159 4.67 -13.78 -17.19
C LEU A 159 3.24 -13.74 -16.63
N PRO A 160 2.89 -14.57 -15.64
CA PRO A 160 1.58 -14.54 -15.01
C PRO A 160 1.28 -13.18 -14.37
N ILE A 161 0.00 -12.79 -14.39
CA ILE A 161 -0.50 -11.67 -13.60
C ILE A 161 -0.70 -12.15 -12.17
N LEU A 162 -0.17 -11.42 -11.19
CA LEU A 162 -0.47 -11.64 -9.77
C LEU A 162 -1.37 -10.50 -9.25
N PRO A 163 -2.68 -10.72 -9.10
CA PRO A 163 -3.57 -9.68 -8.61
C PRO A 163 -3.39 -9.49 -7.09
N VAL A 164 -3.21 -8.25 -6.66
CA VAL A 164 -3.12 -7.86 -5.25
C VAL A 164 -4.19 -6.82 -4.96
N VAL A 165 -5.04 -7.08 -3.98
CA VAL A 165 -6.17 -6.22 -3.66
C VAL A 165 -5.95 -5.58 -2.30
N PHE A 166 -5.91 -4.26 -2.28
CA PHE A 166 -5.98 -3.45 -1.08
C PHE A 166 -7.44 -3.13 -0.79
N THR A 167 -7.89 -3.44 0.43
CA THR A 167 -9.26 -3.12 0.85
C THR A 167 -9.56 -1.62 0.79
N ARG A 168 -10.85 -1.26 0.83
CA ARG A 168 -11.28 0.14 0.83
C ARG A 168 -10.67 0.92 1.99
N PHE A 169 -10.06 2.06 1.71
CA PHE A 169 -9.58 3.00 2.74
C PHE A 169 -10.74 3.82 3.34
N TYR A 170 -11.64 3.17 4.07
CA TYR A 170 -12.79 3.83 4.71
C TYR A 170 -12.39 4.91 5.71
N PHE A 171 -11.19 4.80 6.29
CA PHE A 171 -10.62 5.71 7.29
C PHE A 171 -10.00 6.97 6.68
N LEU A 172 -9.82 7.02 5.35
CA LEU A 172 -9.20 8.14 4.64
C LEU A 172 -10.18 8.74 3.64
N GLN A 173 -10.64 9.98 3.84
CA GLN A 173 -11.54 10.66 2.92
C GLN A 173 -11.03 12.08 2.66
N SER A 174 -10.35 12.27 1.52
CA SER A 174 -9.68 13.53 1.19
C SER A 174 -10.65 14.71 1.09
N GLU A 175 -11.81 14.51 0.47
CA GLU A 175 -12.84 15.55 0.30
C GLU A 175 -13.37 16.09 1.63
N LYS A 176 -13.39 15.25 2.67
CA LYS A 176 -13.87 15.60 4.02
C LYS A 176 -12.74 15.87 4.99
N CYS A 177 -11.49 15.83 4.53
CA CYS A 177 -10.29 15.88 5.37
C CYS A 177 -10.38 14.92 6.58
N ILE A 178 -10.71 13.65 6.31
CA ILE A 178 -10.77 12.61 7.36
C ILE A 178 -9.58 11.69 7.18
N PHE A 179 -8.81 11.52 8.26
CA PHE A 179 -7.79 10.47 8.36
C PHE A 179 -7.83 9.87 9.77
N ASN A 180 -8.58 8.78 9.92
CA ASN A 180 -8.76 8.06 11.16
C ASN A 180 -7.84 6.84 11.26
N PRO A 181 -7.68 6.25 12.46
CA PRO A 181 -7.14 4.90 12.59
C PRO A 181 -7.94 3.91 11.72
N GLY A 182 -7.28 2.88 11.22
CA GLY A 182 -7.92 1.95 10.29
C GLY A 182 -7.18 0.63 10.17
N LYS A 183 -7.87 -0.34 9.58
CA LYS A 183 -7.34 -1.65 9.22
C LYS A 183 -7.29 -1.76 7.70
N ILE A 184 -6.15 -2.20 7.18
CA ILE A 184 -5.91 -2.45 5.76
C ILE A 184 -5.67 -3.94 5.59
N VAL A 185 -6.48 -4.58 4.76
CA VAL A 185 -6.34 -5.99 4.38
C VAL A 185 -5.75 -6.02 2.97
N ILE A 186 -4.57 -6.64 2.86
CA ILE A 186 -3.88 -6.88 1.61
C ILE A 186 -4.17 -8.33 1.22
N THR A 187 -4.88 -8.55 0.12
CA THR A 187 -5.23 -9.89 -0.37
C THR A 187 -4.48 -10.18 -1.66
N VAL A 188 -3.54 -11.11 -1.62
CA VAL A 188 -2.87 -11.64 -2.79
C VAL A 188 -3.71 -12.79 -3.35
N LEU A 189 -4.09 -12.69 -4.62
CA LEU A 189 -4.93 -13.67 -5.29
C LEU A 189 -4.09 -14.70 -6.05
N PRO A 190 -4.67 -15.86 -6.39
CA PRO A 190 -4.00 -16.85 -7.24
C PRO A 190 -3.49 -16.23 -8.55
N PRO A 191 -2.27 -16.58 -9.00
CA PRO A 191 -1.74 -16.06 -10.26
C PRO A 191 -2.60 -16.47 -11.47
N ILE A 192 -2.84 -15.52 -12.37
CA ILE A 192 -3.54 -15.74 -13.64
C ILE A 192 -2.48 -16.02 -14.71
N LYS A 193 -2.49 -17.23 -15.26
CA LYS A 193 -1.51 -17.67 -16.26
C LYS A 193 -1.68 -16.89 -17.57
N THR A 194 -0.55 -16.50 -18.16
CA THR A 194 -0.50 -15.84 -19.48
C THR A 194 0.21 -16.69 -20.54
N CYS A 195 0.75 -17.85 -20.16
CA CYS A 195 1.41 -18.77 -21.07
C CYS A 195 0.46 -19.20 -22.20
N GLY A 196 0.87 -18.98 -23.45
CA GLY A 196 0.09 -19.26 -24.65
C GLY A 196 -0.99 -18.22 -24.98
N LEU A 197 -1.16 -17.17 -24.16
CA LEU A 197 -2.05 -16.07 -24.51
C LEU A 197 -1.39 -15.14 -25.53
N ASN A 198 -2.22 -14.57 -26.41
CA ASN A 198 -1.83 -13.58 -27.39
C ASN A 198 -2.60 -12.26 -27.16
N VAL A 199 -2.40 -11.27 -28.04
CA VAL A 199 -3.03 -9.94 -27.93
C VAL A 199 -4.56 -10.01 -28.02
N GLU A 200 -5.13 -11.01 -28.67
CA GLU A 200 -6.58 -11.20 -28.77
C GLU A 200 -7.19 -11.55 -27.41
N ASN A 201 -6.44 -12.25 -26.56
CA ASN A 201 -6.87 -12.60 -25.20
C ASN A 201 -6.73 -11.43 -24.20
N LEU A 202 -6.12 -10.31 -24.60
CA LEU A 202 -5.84 -9.18 -23.72
C LEU A 202 -7.10 -8.65 -23.02
N ALA A 203 -8.18 -8.44 -23.78
CA ALA A 203 -9.42 -7.92 -23.23
C ALA A 203 -10.01 -8.88 -22.19
N GLN A 204 -10.00 -10.17 -22.47
CA GLN A 204 -10.50 -11.20 -21.55
C GLN A 204 -9.63 -11.28 -20.28
N LEU A 205 -8.30 -11.23 -20.42
CA LEU A 205 -7.37 -11.24 -19.29
C LEU A 205 -7.61 -10.04 -18.37
N MET A 206 -7.76 -8.85 -18.95
CA MET A 206 -8.05 -7.62 -18.21
C MET A 206 -9.38 -7.70 -17.47
N THR A 207 -10.45 -8.10 -18.17
CA THR A 207 -11.79 -8.24 -17.56
C THR A 207 -11.76 -9.26 -16.43
N THR A 208 -11.17 -10.44 -16.65
CA THR A 208 -11.06 -11.49 -15.63
C THR A 208 -10.31 -10.98 -14.40
N THR A 209 -9.18 -10.29 -14.61
CA THR A 209 -8.39 -9.71 -13.52
C THR A 209 -9.19 -8.64 -12.77
N HIS A 210 -9.82 -7.72 -13.49
CA HIS A 210 -10.63 -6.63 -12.90
C HIS A 210 -11.81 -7.16 -12.11
N THR A 211 -12.58 -8.11 -12.67
CA THR A 211 -13.73 -8.72 -11.99
C THR A 211 -13.30 -9.44 -10.71
N THR A 212 -12.23 -10.26 -10.77
CA THR A 212 -11.74 -11.01 -9.60
C THR A 212 -11.26 -10.06 -8.50
N MET A 213 -10.53 -9.00 -8.87
CA MET A 213 -10.08 -7.98 -7.93
C MET A 213 -11.25 -7.20 -7.33
N THR A 214 -12.24 -6.80 -8.14
CA THR A 214 -13.41 -6.04 -7.71
C THR A 214 -14.27 -6.85 -6.74
N GLN A 215 -14.49 -8.14 -7.03
CA GLN A 215 -15.21 -9.03 -6.13
C GLN A 215 -14.50 -9.14 -4.77
N THR A 216 -13.18 -9.34 -4.78
CA THR A 216 -12.38 -9.43 -3.55
C THR A 216 -12.40 -8.12 -2.77
N PHE A 217 -12.28 -6.98 -3.47
CA PHE A 217 -12.34 -5.65 -2.88
C PHE A 217 -13.68 -5.42 -2.18
N ASN A 218 -14.79 -5.73 -2.85
CA ASN A 218 -16.13 -5.56 -2.30
C ASN A 218 -16.37 -6.48 -1.09
N ASN A 219 -15.92 -7.73 -1.16
CA ASN A 219 -16.09 -8.70 -0.08
C ASN A 219 -15.30 -8.30 1.17
N THR A 220 -14.00 -8.02 1.02
CA THR A 220 -13.14 -7.60 2.14
C THR A 220 -13.57 -6.26 2.72
N SER A 221 -14.04 -5.33 1.88
CA SER A 221 -14.57 -4.05 2.37
C SER A 221 -15.85 -4.23 3.19
N LYS A 222 -16.76 -5.11 2.76
CA LYS A 222 -17.98 -5.44 3.51
C LYS A 222 -17.66 -6.11 4.84
N GLU A 223 -16.70 -7.03 4.86
CA GLU A 223 -16.20 -7.71 6.05
C GLU A 223 -15.69 -6.69 7.08
N LEU A 224 -14.79 -5.79 6.69
CA LEU A 224 -14.25 -4.74 7.58
C LEU A 224 -15.33 -3.79 8.09
N LEU A 225 -16.27 -3.37 7.22
CA LEU A 225 -17.37 -2.52 7.66
C LEU A 225 -18.29 -3.23 8.67
N LYS A 226 -18.41 -4.55 8.59
CA LYS A 226 -19.13 -5.35 9.58
C LYS A 226 -18.35 -5.43 10.89
N GLU A 227 -17.05 -5.72 10.85
CA GLU A 227 -16.16 -5.70 12.02
C GLU A 227 -16.26 -4.36 12.78
N LEU A 228 -16.17 -3.24 12.06
CA LEU A 228 -16.25 -1.90 12.65
C LEU A 228 -17.61 -1.55 13.27
N LYS A 229 -18.70 -2.14 12.78
CA LYS A 229 -20.03 -1.97 13.38
C LYS A 229 -20.13 -2.77 14.66
N THR A 230 -19.57 -3.98 14.66
CA THR A 230 -19.51 -4.84 15.83
C THR A 230 -18.63 -4.25 16.93
N GLU A 231 -17.42 -3.78 16.61
CA GLU A 231 -16.55 -3.10 17.58
C GLU A 231 -17.26 -1.91 18.26
N ARG A 232 -17.93 -1.06 17.47
CA ARG A 232 -18.69 0.10 17.98
C ARG A 232 -19.96 -0.24 18.76
N SER A 233 -20.51 -1.45 18.63
CA SER A 233 -21.66 -1.87 19.45
C SER A 233 -21.27 -2.33 20.86
N TYR A 234 -19.98 -2.52 21.12
CA TYR A 234 -19.44 -2.91 22.42
C TYR A 234 -18.70 -1.77 23.14
N GLU A 235 -18.57 -0.59 22.51
CA GLU A 235 -18.05 0.66 23.09
C GLU A 235 -19.19 1.56 23.57
#